data_AF-C9N1F9-F1
#
_entry.id   AF-C9N1F9-F1
#
_cell.length_a   1.000
_cell.length_b   1.000
_cell.length_c   1.000
_cell.angle_alpha   90.00
_cell.angle_beta   90.00
_cell.angle_gamma   90.00
#
_symmetry.space_group_name_H-M   'P 1'
#
loop_
_entity.id
_entity.type
_entity.pdbx_description
1 polymer ?
#
loop_
_entity_poly.entity_id
_entity_poly.type
_entity_poly.pdbx_seq_one_letter_code
_entity_poly.pdbx_strand_id
1 'polypeptide(L)'
;MEKHLVKNRFFRECYERRLWAYVSDYMRVHFMYENSGIYVDTDMEIIKDLTPILEGKDEISKNGKMNFFIGYEDEKHISVGIFGTTKHNEVLKDIKDFYENDIWKKPIWTIPKIFTYTFEKKYNLSEKRENALKNGEIVIFPKEYFYPYGFKEVYSDDCIKPETYGIHWWNDSWSSLKARLFLETKHLSGVKKMIKKMRVIARFYLKEKR
;
A
#
# COMPACT_ATOMS: atom_id res chain seq x y z
N MET A 1 17.84 1.53 -11.86
CA MET A 1 17.49 0.13 -11.55
C MET A 1 18.64 -0.61 -10.84
N GLU A 2 19.85 -0.64 -11.41
CA GLU A 2 21.01 -1.38 -10.86
C GLU A 2 21.35 -1.04 -9.40
N LYS A 3 21.39 0.24 -9.05
CA LYS A 3 21.64 0.70 -7.67
C LYS A 3 20.69 0.05 -6.65
N HIS A 4 19.41 -0.12 -6.99
CA HIS A 4 18.42 -0.72 -6.10
C HIS A 4 18.58 -2.24 -6.02
N LEU A 5 18.97 -2.91 -7.12
CA LEU A 5 19.28 -4.35 -7.13
C LEU A 5 20.47 -4.68 -6.22
N VAL A 6 21.47 -3.81 -6.16
CA VAL A 6 22.60 -3.98 -5.23
C VAL A 6 22.19 -3.68 -3.80
N LYS A 7 21.53 -2.53 -3.57
CA LYS A 7 21.26 -2.00 -2.23
C LYS A 7 20.20 -2.77 -1.45
N ASN A 8 19.10 -3.17 -2.10
CA ASN A 8 17.95 -3.74 -1.39
C ASN A 8 17.73 -5.22 -1.73
N ARG A 9 17.91 -6.07 -0.72
CA ARG A 9 17.75 -7.53 -0.86
C ARG A 9 16.32 -7.91 -1.27
N PHE A 10 15.29 -7.27 -0.73
CA PHE A 10 13.90 -7.62 -1.03
C PHE A 10 13.55 -7.31 -2.49
N PHE A 11 13.97 -6.14 -2.95
CA PHE A 11 13.83 -5.72 -4.34
C PHE A 11 14.53 -6.71 -5.29
N ARG A 12 15.79 -7.05 -5.01
CA ARG A 12 16.55 -8.03 -5.80
C ARG A 12 15.85 -9.39 -5.88
N GLU A 13 15.41 -9.93 -4.74
CA GLU A 13 14.73 -11.22 -4.69
C GLU A 13 13.40 -11.21 -5.45
N CYS A 14 12.63 -10.12 -5.38
CA CYS A 14 11.40 -9.97 -6.15
C CYS A 14 11.69 -9.90 -7.65
N TYR A 15 12.71 -9.13 -8.04
CA TYR A 15 13.13 -8.96 -9.43
C TYR A 15 13.59 -10.28 -10.06
N GLU A 16 14.51 -11.00 -9.42
CA GLU A 16 15.02 -12.30 -9.89
C GLU A 16 13.88 -13.34 -10.01
N ARG A 17 12.85 -13.22 -9.19
CA ARG A 17 11.68 -14.10 -9.19
C ARG A 17 10.58 -13.63 -10.14
N ARG A 18 10.75 -12.50 -10.84
CA ARG A 18 9.75 -11.88 -11.71
C ARG A 18 8.44 -11.58 -10.97
N LEU A 19 8.55 -11.16 -9.72
CA LEU A 19 7.42 -10.77 -8.87
C LEU A 19 7.12 -9.28 -9.07
N TRP A 20 6.64 -8.92 -10.27
CA TRP A 20 6.60 -7.54 -10.76
C TRP A 20 5.75 -6.58 -9.93
N ALA A 21 4.63 -7.03 -9.37
CA ALA A 21 3.83 -6.21 -8.45
C ALA A 21 4.65 -5.72 -7.25
N TYR A 22 5.45 -6.60 -6.65
CA TYR A 22 6.28 -6.26 -5.48
C TYR A 22 7.55 -5.47 -5.84
N VAL A 23 8.01 -5.60 -7.09
CA VAL A 23 9.04 -4.70 -7.66
C VAL A 23 8.47 -3.28 -7.78
N SER A 24 7.22 -3.15 -8.29
CA SER A 24 6.52 -1.87 -8.39
C SER A 24 6.27 -1.24 -7.02
N ASP A 25 5.82 -2.01 -6.02
CA ASP A 25 5.60 -1.55 -4.65
C ASP A 25 6.84 -0.88 -4.04
N TYR A 26 8.02 -1.49 -4.23
CA TYR A 26 9.27 -0.89 -3.77
C TYR A 26 9.65 0.35 -4.59
N MET A 27 9.54 0.28 -5.92
CA MET A 27 9.93 1.37 -6.81
C MET A 27 9.07 2.62 -6.63
N ARG A 28 7.74 2.49 -6.48
CA ARG A 28 6.84 3.64 -6.28
C ARG A 28 7.21 4.43 -5.03
N VAL A 29 7.48 3.74 -3.92
CA VAL A 29 7.90 4.40 -2.66
C VAL A 29 9.24 5.12 -2.86
N HIS A 30 10.22 4.45 -3.46
CA HIS A 30 11.54 5.03 -3.67
C HIS A 30 11.53 6.23 -4.63
N PHE A 31 10.77 6.14 -5.71
CA PHE A 31 10.65 7.22 -6.70
C PHE A 31 9.95 8.43 -6.10
N MET A 32 8.81 8.22 -5.43
CA MET A 32 8.01 9.29 -4.84
C MET A 32 8.75 9.99 -3.71
N TYR A 33 9.55 9.27 -2.92
CA TYR A 33 10.39 9.89 -1.89
C TYR A 33 11.36 10.93 -2.48
N GLU A 34 11.97 10.66 -3.63
CA GLU A 34 12.96 11.58 -4.24
C GLU A 34 12.33 12.68 -5.10
N ASN A 35 11.12 12.47 -5.63
CA ASN A 35 10.53 13.33 -6.66
C ASN A 35 9.24 14.05 -6.23
N SER A 36 8.62 13.69 -5.10
CA SER A 36 7.30 14.18 -4.69
C SER A 36 6.19 13.91 -5.71
N GLY A 37 4.98 14.45 -5.48
CA GLY A 37 3.86 14.38 -6.42
C GLY A 37 2.76 13.45 -5.95
N ILE A 38 1.96 12.94 -6.90
CA ILE A 38 0.86 12.01 -6.66
C ILE A 38 1.14 10.71 -7.42
N TYR A 39 1.13 9.60 -6.71
CA TYR A 39 1.17 8.26 -7.29
C TYR A 39 -0.26 7.76 -7.51
N VAL A 40 -0.48 7.09 -8.63
CA VAL A 40 -1.75 6.46 -9.00
C VAL A 40 -1.46 5.10 -9.63
N ASP A 41 -2.10 4.04 -9.15
CA ASP A 41 -2.01 2.69 -9.72
C ASP A 41 -2.63 2.65 -11.13
N THR A 42 -2.18 1.71 -11.95
CA THR A 42 -2.65 1.62 -13.35
C THR A 42 -4.11 1.18 -13.49
N ASP A 43 -4.66 0.56 -12.45
CA ASP A 43 -6.08 0.18 -12.34
C ASP A 43 -6.85 1.13 -11.41
N MET A 44 -6.35 2.35 -11.19
CA MET A 44 -7.10 3.46 -10.62
C MET A 44 -7.65 4.35 -11.73
N GLU A 45 -8.92 4.71 -11.62
CA GLU A 45 -9.55 5.75 -12.43
C GLU A 45 -9.78 7.00 -11.57
N ILE A 46 -9.36 8.16 -12.06
CA ILE A 46 -9.59 9.45 -11.40
C ILE A 46 -10.76 10.13 -12.11
N ILE A 47 -11.86 10.31 -11.39
CA ILE A 47 -13.14 10.79 -11.92
C ILE A 47 -13.43 12.25 -11.53
N LYS A 48 -12.59 12.85 -10.69
CA LYS A 48 -12.73 14.23 -10.19
C LYS A 48 -11.37 14.91 -10.11
N ASP A 49 -11.34 16.22 -10.33
CA ASP A 49 -10.13 17.03 -10.17
C ASP A 49 -9.60 16.95 -8.73
N LEU A 50 -8.32 16.60 -8.57
CA LEU A 50 -7.65 16.48 -7.27
C LEU A 50 -7.20 17.84 -6.70
N THR A 51 -7.25 18.92 -7.49
CA THR A 51 -6.81 20.27 -7.09
C THR A 51 -7.42 20.73 -5.75
N PRO A 52 -8.72 20.52 -5.45
CA PRO A 52 -9.29 20.89 -4.15
C PRO A 52 -8.65 20.19 -2.95
N ILE A 53 -8.19 18.94 -3.12
CA ILE A 53 -7.44 18.23 -2.08
C ILE A 53 -6.05 18.85 -1.90
N LEU A 54 -5.36 19.14 -3.01
CA LEU A 54 -3.99 19.67 -2.98
C LEU A 54 -3.91 21.09 -2.42
N GLU A 55 -4.91 21.91 -2.70
CA GLU A 55 -5.00 23.29 -2.21
C GLU A 55 -5.58 23.37 -0.79
N GLY A 56 -5.95 22.24 -0.17
CA GLY A 56 -6.59 22.25 1.14
C GLY A 56 -7.95 22.98 1.11
N LYS A 57 -8.73 22.78 0.06
CA LYS A 57 -10.10 23.32 -0.07
C LYS A 57 -11.17 22.27 0.24
N ASP A 58 -10.79 21.00 0.23
CA ASP A 58 -11.65 19.89 0.59
C ASP A 58 -11.88 19.80 2.11
N GLU A 59 -13.03 19.26 2.53
CA GLU A 59 -13.45 19.24 3.94
C GLU A 59 -12.44 18.58 4.88
N ILE A 60 -11.73 17.56 4.40
CA ILE A 60 -10.76 16.78 5.18
C ILE A 60 -9.38 17.46 5.18
N SER A 61 -8.98 18.11 4.08
CA SER A 61 -7.63 18.66 3.88
C SER A 61 -7.48 20.15 4.20
N LYS A 62 -8.56 20.84 4.61
CA LYS A 62 -8.62 22.30 4.84
C LYS A 62 -7.72 22.94 5.90
N ASN A 63 -6.78 22.19 6.46
CA ASN A 63 -5.84 22.68 7.46
C ASN A 63 -4.62 23.41 6.87
N GLY A 64 -4.38 23.30 5.55
CA GLY A 64 -3.28 23.98 4.83
C GLY A 64 -1.86 23.48 5.16
N LYS A 65 -1.73 22.37 5.90
CA LYS A 65 -0.46 21.80 6.38
C LYS A 65 -0.11 20.45 5.74
N MET A 66 -0.99 19.91 4.91
CA MET A 66 -0.86 18.58 4.32
C MET A 66 0.42 18.45 3.50
N ASN A 67 1.29 17.52 3.89
CA ASN A 67 2.52 17.17 3.19
C ASN A 67 2.55 15.70 2.74
N PHE A 68 1.57 14.91 3.19
CA PHE A 68 1.34 13.54 2.78
C PHE A 68 -0.16 13.26 2.80
N PHE A 69 -0.67 12.59 1.76
CA PHE A 69 -2.03 12.06 1.78
C PHE A 69 -2.12 10.64 1.25
N ILE A 70 -3.08 9.89 1.76
CA ILE A 70 -3.40 8.52 1.34
C ILE A 70 -4.88 8.23 1.67
N GLY A 71 -5.40 7.03 1.35
CA GLY A 71 -6.77 6.66 1.67
C GLY A 71 -6.91 5.28 2.30
N TYR A 72 -7.98 5.08 3.04
CA TYR A 72 -8.41 3.77 3.53
C TYR A 72 -9.05 2.94 2.41
N GLU A 73 -8.77 1.64 2.30
CA GLU A 73 -9.56 0.73 1.43
C GLU A 73 -10.76 0.11 2.12
N ASP A 74 -10.71 0.02 3.44
CA ASP A 74 -11.76 -0.52 4.28
C ASP A 74 -11.72 0.17 5.67
N GLU A 75 -12.52 -0.31 6.62
CA GLU A 75 -12.58 0.26 7.98
C GLU A 75 -11.26 0.22 8.77
N LYS A 76 -10.22 -0.48 8.28
CA LYS A 76 -9.00 -0.73 9.02
C LYS A 76 -7.72 -0.46 8.25
N HIS A 77 -7.71 -0.73 6.96
CA HIS A 77 -6.48 -0.79 6.19
C HIS A 77 -6.32 0.44 5.30
N ILE A 78 -5.10 0.98 5.31
CA ILE A 78 -4.66 1.99 4.36
C ILE A 78 -4.29 1.29 3.06
N SER A 79 -4.73 1.81 1.93
CA SER A 79 -4.37 1.32 0.61
C SER A 79 -3.43 2.28 -0.12
N VAL A 80 -2.72 1.75 -1.11
CA VAL A 80 -1.60 2.44 -1.77
C VAL A 80 -1.79 2.48 -3.28
N GLY A 81 -3.05 2.41 -3.72
CA GLY A 81 -3.47 2.68 -5.09
C GLY A 81 -3.34 4.15 -5.45
N ILE A 82 -3.51 5.04 -4.48
CA ILE A 82 -3.23 6.47 -4.62
C ILE A 82 -2.63 7.03 -3.33
N PHE A 83 -1.60 7.86 -3.47
CA PHE A 83 -1.08 8.69 -2.39
C PHE A 83 -0.32 9.89 -2.96
N GLY A 84 -0.29 10.98 -2.20
CA GLY A 84 0.52 12.15 -2.51
C GLY A 84 1.55 12.45 -1.44
N THR A 85 2.66 13.05 -1.82
CA THR A 85 3.76 13.33 -0.89
C THR A 85 4.59 14.52 -1.34
N THR A 86 5.12 15.25 -0.37
CA THR A 86 6.25 16.17 -0.57
C THR A 86 7.57 15.42 -0.67
N LYS A 87 8.59 16.10 -1.21
CA LYS A 87 9.92 15.51 -1.39
C LYS A 87 10.53 15.18 -0.02
N HIS A 88 11.16 14.01 0.07
CA HIS A 88 11.84 13.50 1.27
C HIS A 88 10.94 13.39 2.51
N ASN A 89 9.64 13.15 2.32
CA ASN A 89 8.70 12.96 3.41
C ASN A 89 9.08 11.77 4.32
N GLU A 90 8.90 11.96 5.62
CA GLU A 90 9.24 11.00 6.67
C GLU A 90 8.45 9.68 6.57
N VAL A 91 7.19 9.71 6.13
CA VAL A 91 6.37 8.51 5.96
C VAL A 91 7.05 7.59 4.96
N LEU A 92 7.42 8.12 3.79
CA LEU A 92 8.09 7.31 2.77
C LEU A 92 9.51 6.91 3.19
N LYS A 93 10.21 7.72 3.99
CA LYS A 93 11.48 7.30 4.61
C LYS A 93 11.29 6.04 5.45
N ASP A 94 10.28 6.04 6.32
CA ASP A 94 9.98 4.89 7.19
C ASP A 94 9.61 3.64 6.41
N ILE A 95 8.84 3.79 5.31
CA ILE A 95 8.48 2.66 4.45
C ILE A 95 9.70 2.12 3.70
N LYS A 96 10.61 2.99 3.22
CA LYS A 96 11.89 2.57 2.63
C LYS A 96 12.71 1.77 3.65
N ASP A 97 12.83 2.27 4.87
CA ASP A 97 13.58 1.61 5.94
C ASP A 97 12.94 0.26 6.32
N PHE A 98 11.61 0.15 6.26
CA PHE A 98 10.90 -1.11 6.43
C PHE A 98 11.30 -2.15 5.37
N TYR A 99 11.34 -1.76 4.08
CA TYR A 99 11.77 -2.65 3.01
C TYR A 99 13.27 -3.00 3.07
N GLU A 100 14.10 -2.17 3.68
CA GLU A 100 15.53 -2.45 3.87
C GLU A 100 15.75 -3.45 5.02
N ASN A 101 15.00 -3.31 6.12
CA ASN A 101 15.29 -4.01 7.37
C ASN A 101 14.17 -4.95 7.84
N ASP A 102 12.98 -4.40 8.09
CA ASP A 102 11.91 -5.09 8.82
C ASP A 102 11.16 -6.11 7.99
N ILE A 103 11.18 -5.96 6.66
CA ILE A 103 10.59 -6.92 5.73
C ILE A 103 11.15 -8.33 5.94
N TRP A 104 12.37 -8.50 6.43
CA TRP A 104 12.95 -9.82 6.68
C TRP A 104 12.63 -10.40 8.04
N LYS A 105 12.10 -9.59 8.96
CA LYS A 105 11.85 -9.95 10.35
C LYS A 105 10.37 -10.21 10.63
N LYS A 106 9.48 -9.80 9.74
CA LYS A 106 8.03 -9.80 9.96
C LYS A 106 7.27 -10.64 8.92
N PRO A 107 6.12 -11.23 9.31
CA PRO A 107 5.19 -11.90 8.39
C PRO A 107 4.34 -10.92 7.57
N ILE A 108 4.79 -9.68 7.36
CA ILE A 108 4.10 -8.63 6.60
C ILE A 108 4.86 -8.41 5.30
N TRP A 109 4.15 -8.22 4.18
CA TRP A 109 4.81 -8.03 2.87
C TRP A 109 4.00 -7.25 1.83
N THR A 110 2.68 -7.18 1.96
CA THR A 110 1.82 -6.40 1.07
C THR A 110 1.92 -4.93 1.44
N ILE A 111 2.05 -4.04 0.45
CA ILE A 111 2.24 -2.61 0.70
C ILE A 111 1.12 -1.97 1.57
N PRO A 112 -0.18 -2.30 1.44
CA PRO A 112 -1.23 -1.77 2.33
C PRO A 112 -0.98 -2.08 3.81
N LYS A 113 -0.55 -3.32 4.10
CA LYS A 113 -0.22 -3.75 5.47
C LYS A 113 1.07 -3.13 6.00
N ILE A 114 2.03 -2.85 5.13
CA ILE A 114 3.28 -2.17 5.54
C ILE A 114 2.98 -0.72 5.92
N PHE A 115 2.16 -0.02 5.14
CA PHE A 115 1.70 1.33 5.45
C PHE A 115 0.87 1.33 6.74
N THR A 116 -0.18 0.51 6.82
CA THR A 116 -1.03 0.40 8.01
C THR A 116 -0.20 0.13 9.27
N TYR A 117 0.70 -0.86 9.23
CA TYR A 117 1.60 -1.17 10.35
C TYR A 117 2.50 0.02 10.74
N THR A 118 3.07 0.71 9.75
CA THR A 118 3.96 1.86 9.99
C THR A 118 3.20 3.01 10.63
N PHE A 119 2.00 3.32 10.14
CA PHE A 119 1.13 4.36 10.68
C PHE A 119 0.72 4.06 12.12
N GLU A 120 0.29 2.82 12.40
CA GLU A 120 -0.07 2.38 13.76
C GLU A 120 1.12 2.44 14.72
N LYS A 121 2.34 2.18 14.26
CA LYS A 121 3.53 2.10 15.13
C LYS A 121 4.30 3.39 15.30
N LYS A 122 4.31 4.27 14.30
CA LYS A 122 5.14 5.49 14.30
C LYS A 122 4.34 6.78 14.31
N TYR A 123 3.08 6.74 13.87
CA TYR A 123 2.24 7.92 13.67
C TYR A 123 0.99 7.93 14.55
N ASN A 124 0.88 6.99 15.49
CA ASN A 124 -0.22 6.85 16.45
C ASN A 124 -1.60 6.73 15.78
N LEU A 125 -1.68 6.13 14.59
CA LEU A 125 -2.96 5.78 13.99
C LEU A 125 -3.68 4.80 14.91
N SER A 126 -4.80 5.23 15.49
CA SER A 126 -5.52 4.44 16.48
C SER A 126 -6.57 3.55 15.83
N GLU A 127 -7.24 2.73 16.64
CA GLU A 127 -8.39 1.93 16.19
C GLU A 127 -9.56 2.78 15.73
N LYS A 128 -9.61 4.07 16.11
CA LYS A 128 -10.64 5.01 15.64
C LYS A 128 -10.44 5.46 14.19
N ARG A 129 -9.27 5.19 13.60
CA ARG A 129 -8.92 5.54 12.22
C ARG A 129 -9.10 7.02 11.93
N GLU A 130 -8.24 7.84 12.53
CA GLU A 130 -8.23 9.28 12.33
C GLU A 130 -7.93 9.65 10.86
N ASN A 131 -8.57 10.73 10.38
CA ASN A 131 -8.32 11.25 9.05
C ASN A 131 -7.16 12.25 8.99
N ALA A 132 -6.65 12.68 10.14
CA ALA A 132 -5.55 13.62 10.25
C ALA A 132 -4.60 13.20 11.37
N LEU A 133 -3.32 13.08 11.04
CA LEU A 133 -2.23 12.80 11.97
C LEU A 133 -1.21 13.93 11.91
N LYS A 134 -0.33 14.00 12.93
CA LYS A 134 0.69 15.06 13.06
C LYS A 134 0.14 16.47 12.80
N ASN A 135 -0.91 16.85 13.52
CA ASN A 135 -1.54 18.18 13.41
C ASN A 135 -1.99 18.55 11.98
N GLY A 136 -2.35 17.55 11.17
CA GLY A 136 -2.87 17.74 9.81
C GLY A 136 -1.82 17.64 8.70
N GLU A 137 -0.55 17.36 9.03
CA GLU A 137 0.50 17.14 8.02
C GLU A 137 0.26 15.86 7.21
N ILE A 138 -0.30 14.83 7.86
CA ILE A 138 -0.63 13.56 7.24
C ILE A 138 -2.15 13.45 7.20
N VAL A 139 -2.71 13.36 6.01
CA VAL A 139 -4.15 13.22 5.79
C VAL A 139 -4.45 11.81 5.28
N ILE A 140 -5.40 11.13 5.92
CA ILE A 140 -5.89 9.82 5.49
C ILE A 140 -7.36 9.97 5.15
N PHE A 141 -7.68 9.88 3.86
CA PHE A 141 -9.02 10.06 3.37
C PHE A 141 -9.89 8.83 3.66
N PRO A 142 -11.19 9.02 3.97
CA PRO A 142 -12.17 7.94 4.01
C PRO A 142 -12.16 7.13 2.72
N LYS A 143 -12.62 5.87 2.78
CA LYS A 143 -12.59 4.98 1.62
C LYS A 143 -13.38 5.54 0.44
N GLU A 144 -14.46 6.27 0.71
CA GLU A 144 -15.37 6.83 -0.30
C GLU A 144 -14.68 7.81 -1.26
N TYR A 145 -13.53 8.37 -0.87
CA TYR A 145 -12.76 9.29 -1.70
C TYR A 145 -12.02 8.59 -2.84
N PHE A 146 -11.48 7.39 -2.62
CA PHE A 146 -10.59 6.72 -3.59
C PHE A 146 -10.89 5.24 -3.83
N TYR A 147 -11.66 4.61 -2.94
CA TYR A 147 -12.00 3.20 -2.90
C TYR A 147 -13.51 3.05 -2.58
N PRO A 148 -14.41 3.54 -3.47
CA PRO A 148 -15.85 3.56 -3.24
C PRO A 148 -16.48 2.17 -3.09
N TYR A 149 -15.77 1.13 -3.52
CA TYR A 149 -16.08 -0.26 -3.25
C TYR A 149 -14.78 -1.04 -2.96
N GLY A 150 -14.90 -2.05 -2.11
CA GLY A 150 -13.78 -2.88 -1.67
C GLY A 150 -13.46 -4.05 -2.61
N PHE A 151 -12.29 -4.66 -2.41
CA PHE A 151 -11.78 -5.80 -3.19
C PHE A 151 -12.74 -7.00 -3.34
N LYS A 152 -13.65 -7.20 -2.38
CA LYS A 152 -14.64 -8.30 -2.38
C LYS A 152 -16.05 -7.85 -2.73
N GLU A 153 -16.24 -6.56 -2.96
CA GLU A 153 -17.52 -5.98 -3.30
C GLU A 153 -17.68 -5.94 -4.82
N VAL A 154 -18.92 -5.95 -5.27
CA VAL A 154 -19.25 -5.81 -6.70
C VAL A 154 -19.47 -4.33 -6.96
N TYR A 155 -18.82 -3.81 -7.99
CA TYR A 155 -19.02 -2.43 -8.41
C TYR A 155 -20.48 -2.18 -8.81
N SER A 156 -21.01 -1.04 -8.39
CA SER A 156 -22.24 -0.45 -8.89
C SER A 156 -22.09 1.07 -8.91
N ASP A 157 -22.83 1.75 -9.79
CA ASP A 157 -22.78 3.22 -9.87
C ASP A 157 -23.20 3.88 -8.55
N ASP A 158 -24.03 3.20 -7.73
CA ASP A 158 -24.46 3.66 -6.40
C ASP A 158 -23.31 3.77 -5.38
N CYS A 159 -22.17 3.11 -5.64
CA CYS A 159 -20.97 3.22 -4.83
C CYS A 159 -20.33 4.61 -4.93
N ILE A 160 -20.54 5.33 -6.05
CA ILE A 160 -19.96 6.64 -6.28
C ILE A 160 -20.72 7.70 -5.48
N LYS A 161 -19.99 8.46 -4.65
CA LYS A 161 -20.51 9.55 -3.83
C LYS A 161 -20.02 10.91 -4.34
N PRO A 162 -20.66 12.04 -3.95
CA PRO A 162 -20.21 13.38 -4.36
C PRO A 162 -18.73 13.69 -4.02
N GLU A 163 -18.22 13.07 -2.95
CA GLU A 163 -16.85 13.15 -2.47
C GLU A 163 -15.89 12.15 -3.13
N THR A 164 -16.36 11.27 -4.01
CA THR A 164 -15.50 10.30 -4.69
C THR A 164 -14.62 10.98 -5.75
N TYR A 165 -13.30 10.84 -5.61
CA TYR A 165 -12.30 11.33 -6.55
C TYR A 165 -11.70 10.22 -7.42
N GLY A 166 -11.64 9.00 -6.90
CA GLY A 166 -11.08 7.87 -7.64
C GLY A 166 -11.80 6.55 -7.38
N ILE A 167 -11.60 5.62 -8.32
CA ILE A 167 -12.13 4.27 -8.29
C ILE A 167 -10.95 3.31 -8.49
N HIS A 168 -10.75 2.37 -7.57
CA HIS A 168 -9.79 1.28 -7.75
C HIS A 168 -10.49 0.06 -8.34
N TRP A 169 -10.04 -0.44 -9.50
CA TRP A 169 -10.71 -1.52 -10.23
C TRP A 169 -10.34 -2.95 -9.79
N TRP A 170 -9.36 -3.09 -8.88
CA TRP A 170 -9.03 -4.35 -8.19
C TRP A 170 -8.62 -5.52 -9.11
N ASN A 171 -7.72 -5.30 -10.07
CA ASN A 171 -7.37 -6.30 -11.09
C ASN A 171 -6.64 -7.58 -10.58
N ASP A 172 -6.32 -7.69 -9.28
CA ASP A 172 -5.69 -8.82 -8.56
C ASP A 172 -4.51 -9.55 -9.27
N SER A 173 -3.75 -8.84 -10.10
CA SER A 173 -2.72 -9.46 -10.96
C SER A 173 -1.45 -9.95 -10.22
N TRP A 174 -1.41 -9.84 -8.90
CA TRP A 174 -0.22 -10.05 -8.07
C TRP A 174 -0.17 -11.43 -7.37
N SER A 175 -1.30 -12.16 -7.32
CA SER A 175 -1.41 -13.39 -6.52
C SER A 175 -0.97 -14.64 -7.29
N SER A 176 0.19 -15.21 -6.93
CA SER A 176 0.64 -16.51 -7.48
C SER A 176 1.19 -17.44 -6.39
N LEU A 177 1.19 -18.76 -6.62
CA LEU A 177 1.81 -19.72 -5.70
C LEU A 177 3.27 -19.38 -5.44
N LYS A 178 4.01 -19.00 -6.50
CA LYS A 178 5.41 -18.56 -6.40
C LYS A 178 5.57 -17.37 -5.47
N ALA A 179 4.72 -16.34 -5.62
CA ALA A 179 4.71 -15.17 -4.75
C ALA A 179 4.43 -15.57 -3.30
N ARG A 180 3.36 -16.35 -3.05
CA ARG A 180 2.97 -16.77 -1.69
C ARG A 180 4.06 -17.60 -1.01
N LEU A 181 4.67 -18.55 -1.71
CA LEU A 181 5.74 -19.39 -1.17
C LEU A 181 6.95 -18.57 -0.71
N PHE A 182 7.33 -17.55 -1.47
CA PHE A 182 8.43 -16.67 -1.10
C PHE A 182 8.03 -15.72 0.04
N LEU A 183 6.97 -14.94 -0.16
CA LEU A 183 6.62 -13.81 0.70
C LEU A 183 6.11 -14.24 2.08
N GLU A 184 5.35 -15.34 2.16
CA GLU A 184 4.87 -15.85 3.44
C GLU A 184 5.98 -16.51 4.27
N THR A 185 7.14 -16.80 3.68
CA THR A 185 8.20 -17.58 4.32
C THR A 185 9.56 -16.90 4.37
N LYS A 186 9.70 -15.69 3.80
CA LYS A 186 10.96 -14.92 3.77
C LYS A 186 11.57 -14.66 5.15
N HIS A 187 10.73 -14.55 6.18
CA HIS A 187 11.12 -14.27 7.57
C HIS A 187 11.36 -15.55 8.39
N LEU A 188 11.21 -16.73 7.79
CA LEU A 188 11.36 -18.03 8.45
C LEU A 188 12.61 -18.76 7.95
N SER A 189 13.14 -19.63 8.82
CA SER A 189 14.26 -20.54 8.56
C SER A 189 13.96 -21.96 9.06
N GLY A 190 14.75 -22.93 8.59
CA GLY A 190 14.69 -24.34 9.05
C GLY A 190 13.32 -25.01 8.91
N VAL A 191 13.00 -25.85 9.90
CA VAL A 191 11.77 -26.68 9.93
C VAL A 191 10.50 -25.83 9.89
N LYS A 192 10.48 -24.68 10.59
CA LYS A 192 9.32 -23.76 10.58
C LYS A 192 8.98 -23.28 9.16
N LYS A 193 10.01 -22.97 8.36
CA LYS A 193 9.85 -22.58 6.96
C LYS A 193 9.26 -23.70 6.12
N MET A 194 9.76 -24.92 6.28
CA MET A 194 9.27 -26.10 5.56
C MET A 194 7.80 -26.39 5.86
N ILE A 195 7.41 -26.39 7.14
CA ILE A 195 6.01 -26.56 7.56
C ILE A 195 5.12 -25.48 6.95
N LYS A 196 5.54 -24.21 6.99
CA LYS A 196 4.77 -23.11 6.41
C LYS A 196 4.61 -23.26 4.89
N LYS A 197 5.66 -23.66 4.17
CA LYS A 197 5.57 -23.94 2.71
C LYS A 197 4.55 -25.03 2.40
N MET A 198 4.58 -26.15 3.12
CA MET A 198 3.57 -27.22 2.94
C MET A 198 2.15 -26.71 3.14
N ARG A 199 1.92 -25.89 4.18
CA ARG A 199 0.61 -25.24 4.42
C ARG A 199 0.21 -24.26 3.32
N VAL A 200 1.15 -23.52 2.73
CA VAL A 200 0.88 -22.61 1.60
C VAL A 200 0.44 -23.41 0.37
N ILE A 201 1.15 -24.49 0.06
CA ILE A 201 0.83 -25.37 -1.08
C ILE A 201 -0.55 -25.99 -0.91
N ALA A 202 -0.82 -26.59 0.26
CA ALA A 202 -2.12 -27.19 0.55
C ALA A 202 -3.27 -26.17 0.41
N ARG A 203 -3.13 -24.96 0.99
CA ARG A 203 -4.14 -23.90 0.87
C ARG A 203 -4.35 -23.43 -0.58
N PHE A 204 -3.29 -23.38 -1.38
CA PHE A 204 -3.38 -22.94 -2.77
C PHE A 204 -4.25 -23.91 -3.59
N TYR A 205 -3.92 -25.20 -3.54
CA TYR A 205 -4.67 -26.22 -4.28
C TYR A 205 -6.08 -26.49 -3.74
N LEU A 206 -6.33 -26.26 -2.45
CA LEU A 206 -7.69 -26.33 -1.90
C LEU A 206 -8.58 -25.17 -2.37
N LYS A 207 -8.00 -24.00 -2.64
CA LYS A 207 -8.75 -22.82 -3.11
C LYS A 207 -9.02 -22.89 -4.61
N GLU A 208 -8.10 -23.41 -5.41
CA GLU A 208 -8.31 -23.61 -6.86
C GLU A 208 -9.31 -24.74 -7.19
N LYS A 209 -9.63 -25.61 -6.23
CA LYS A 209 -10.67 -26.65 -6.38
C LYS A 209 -12.09 -26.17 -6.06
N ARG A 210 -12.27 -24.91 -5.66
CA ARG A 210 -13.56 -24.27 -5.41
C ARG A 210 -13.88 -23.32 -6.54
#